data_AF-A0A431JQV7-F1
#
_entry.id   AF-A0A431JQV7-F1
#
_cell.length_a   1.000
_cell.length_b   1.000
_cell.length_c   1.000
_cell.angle_alpha   90.00
_cell.angle_beta   90.00
_cell.angle_gamma   90.00
#
_symmetry.space_group_name_H-M   'P 1'
#
loop_
_entity.id
_entity.type
_entity.pdbx_description
1 polymer ?
#
loop_
_entity_poly.entity_id
_entity_poly.type
_entity_poly.pdbx_seq_one_letter_code
_entity_poly.pdbx_strand_id
1 'polypeptide(L)'
;MKEFKMKLKLACGPLLAICAVAASPAQAASVDLADLKAYTSQGGWVDATRDLAVLGGNAWLEGSLGEVRSFEWKFDANDYLPHDDFAYLLLNGREITLLASVGTVGNFGSSGWQTYAFRNPFSGTLQFGVRNGMDDEGPSLLSIRNVSVVPEPSSYALLMAGLVLVACLRRRPPRA
;
A
#
# COMPACT_ATOMS: atom_id res chain seq x y z
N MET A 1 -36.41 -48.47 -58.50
CA MET A 1 -36.65 -47.75 -57.23
C MET A 1 -35.31 -47.57 -56.55
N LYS A 2 -34.92 -46.32 -56.26
CA LYS A 2 -33.63 -45.95 -55.66
C LYS A 2 -33.79 -46.00 -54.14
N GLU A 3 -32.86 -46.62 -53.43
CA GLU A 3 -32.76 -46.54 -51.97
C GLU A 3 -31.36 -46.01 -51.61
N PHE A 4 -31.38 -44.96 -50.80
CA PHE A 4 -30.34 -43.94 -50.66
C PHE A 4 -29.44 -44.28 -49.46
N LYS A 5 -28.13 -44.42 -49.70
CA LYS A 5 -27.12 -44.54 -48.64
C LYS A 5 -27.00 -43.21 -47.87
N MET A 6 -27.15 -43.23 -46.55
CA MET A 6 -26.73 -42.12 -45.69
C MET A 6 -25.67 -42.61 -44.69
N LYS A 7 -24.40 -42.28 -44.97
CA LYS A 7 -23.28 -42.44 -44.06
C LYS A 7 -23.27 -41.25 -43.10
N LEU A 8 -23.57 -41.48 -41.82
CA LEU A 8 -23.42 -40.47 -40.77
C LEU A 8 -21.94 -40.34 -40.42
N LYS A 9 -21.29 -39.27 -40.89
CA LYS A 9 -19.94 -38.89 -40.45
C LYS A 9 -20.07 -38.14 -39.12
N LEU A 10 -19.63 -38.76 -38.03
CA LEU A 10 -19.44 -38.08 -36.75
C LEU A 10 -18.19 -37.20 -36.86
N ALA A 11 -18.37 -35.89 -37.01
CA ALA A 11 -17.27 -34.94 -37.02
C ALA A 11 -16.88 -34.58 -35.58
N CYS A 12 -15.66 -34.93 -35.23
CA CYS A 12 -14.94 -34.46 -34.05
C CYS A 12 -14.84 -32.92 -34.09
N GLY A 13 -15.44 -32.23 -33.12
CA GLY A 13 -15.24 -30.80 -32.88
C GLY A 13 -14.51 -30.60 -31.55
N PRO A 14 -13.43 -29.81 -31.48
CA PRO A 14 -12.76 -29.57 -30.21
C PRO A 14 -13.62 -28.62 -29.37
N LEU A 15 -14.01 -29.09 -28.19
CA LEU A 15 -14.59 -28.27 -27.14
C LEU A 15 -13.53 -27.20 -26.75
N LEU A 16 -13.73 -25.97 -27.19
CA LEU A 16 -12.90 -24.84 -26.79
C LEU A 16 -13.36 -24.44 -25.37
N ALA A 17 -12.68 -24.97 -24.35
CA ALA A 17 -12.88 -24.54 -22.97
C ALA A 17 -12.36 -23.10 -22.83
N ILE A 18 -13.27 -22.12 -22.86
CA ILE A 18 -12.98 -20.73 -22.50
C ILE A 18 -12.92 -20.71 -20.97
N CYS A 19 -11.72 -20.82 -20.39
CA CYS A 19 -11.50 -20.47 -18.99
C CYS A 19 -11.71 -18.96 -18.85
N ALA A 20 -12.86 -18.56 -18.31
CA ALA A 20 -13.09 -17.19 -17.90
C ALA A 20 -12.12 -16.85 -16.75
N VAL A 21 -11.13 -16.00 -17.01
CA VAL A 21 -10.35 -15.36 -15.95
C VAL A 21 -11.25 -14.29 -15.34
N ALA A 22 -11.94 -14.65 -14.26
CA ALA A 22 -12.72 -13.68 -13.49
C ALA A 22 -11.75 -12.69 -12.83
N ALA A 23 -11.87 -11.42 -13.18
CA ALA A 23 -11.21 -10.34 -12.46
C ALA A 23 -11.86 -10.18 -11.08
N SER A 24 -11.19 -10.64 -10.03
CA SER A 24 -11.59 -10.39 -8.65
C SER A 24 -11.53 -8.89 -8.32
N PRO A 25 -12.36 -8.39 -7.37
CA PRO A 25 -12.20 -7.04 -6.87
C PRO A 25 -10.78 -6.86 -6.31
N ALA A 26 -10.14 -5.72 -6.59
CA ALA A 26 -8.81 -5.39 -6.09
C ALA A 26 -8.83 -5.41 -4.55
N GLN A 27 -8.24 -6.45 -3.95
CA GLN A 27 -8.14 -6.57 -2.51
C GLN A 27 -7.03 -5.64 -2.03
N ALA A 28 -7.30 -4.74 -1.08
CA ALA A 28 -6.30 -3.83 -0.55
C ALA A 28 -4.99 -4.57 -0.17
N ALA A 29 -3.88 -4.13 -0.76
CA ALA A 29 -2.55 -4.61 -0.41
C ALA A 29 -1.99 -3.75 0.73
N SER A 30 -1.01 -4.28 1.46
CA SER A 30 -0.27 -3.55 2.48
C SER A 30 1.15 -3.25 2.01
N VAL A 31 1.65 -2.08 2.37
CA VAL A 31 3.05 -1.70 2.14
C VAL A 31 3.95 -2.39 3.17
N ASP A 32 5.10 -2.90 2.72
CA ASP A 32 6.19 -3.32 3.59
C ASP A 32 6.88 -2.06 4.14
N LEU A 33 6.75 -1.82 5.44
CA LEU A 33 7.30 -0.61 6.06
C LEU A 33 8.84 -0.63 6.13
N ALA A 34 9.48 -1.79 6.02
CA ALA A 34 10.93 -1.90 5.96
C ALA A 34 11.50 -1.49 4.59
N ASP A 35 10.67 -1.44 3.54
CA ASP A 35 11.06 -0.96 2.21
C ASP A 35 11.05 0.57 2.10
N LEU A 36 10.48 1.27 3.08
CA LEU A 36 10.50 2.73 3.13
C LEU A 36 11.88 3.24 3.57
N LYS A 37 12.27 4.42 3.09
CA LYS A 37 13.56 5.03 3.44
C LYS A 37 13.48 5.69 4.79
N ALA A 38 14.35 5.28 5.71
CA ALA A 38 14.50 5.86 7.03
C ALA A 38 15.52 7.00 7.03
N TYR A 39 15.19 8.06 7.77
CA TYR A 39 16.04 9.21 7.99
C TYR A 39 15.99 9.63 9.46
N THR A 40 17.12 10.11 9.97
CA THR A 40 17.28 10.52 11.36
C THR A 40 18.17 11.75 11.46
N SER A 41 17.96 12.54 12.50
CA SER A 41 18.85 13.61 12.95
C SER A 41 18.83 13.68 14.48
N GLN A 42 19.77 14.42 15.09
CA GLN A 42 19.74 14.77 16.54
C GLN A 42 19.19 13.66 17.46
N GLY A 43 19.91 12.54 17.57
CA GLY A 43 19.52 11.43 18.46
C GLY A 43 18.34 10.57 18.01
N GLY A 44 17.75 10.85 16.84
CA GLY A 44 16.63 10.10 16.31
C GLY A 44 16.98 8.69 15.84
N TRP A 45 15.98 7.82 15.84
CA TRP A 45 16.09 6.43 15.43
C TRP A 45 14.81 5.95 14.74
N VAL A 46 14.96 4.92 13.90
CA VAL A 46 13.86 4.25 13.22
C VAL A 46 14.09 2.74 13.34
N ASP A 47 13.08 2.03 13.83
CA ASP A 47 12.98 0.58 13.78
C ASP A 47 11.80 0.21 12.89
N ALA A 48 12.08 -0.26 11.68
CA ALA A 48 11.08 -0.61 10.69
C ALA A 48 11.15 -2.10 10.37
N THR A 49 10.03 -2.76 10.57
CA THR A 49 9.76 -4.13 10.12
C THR A 49 8.74 -4.08 9.00
N ARG A 50 8.38 -5.23 8.43
CA ARG A 50 7.34 -5.30 7.40
C ARG A 50 6.02 -4.67 7.82
N ASP A 51 5.57 -4.96 9.03
CA ASP A 51 4.21 -4.67 9.46
C ASP A 51 4.10 -3.49 10.44
N LEU A 52 5.23 -3.06 11.01
CA LEU A 52 5.30 -2.00 12.01
C LEU A 52 6.58 -1.19 11.82
N ALA A 53 6.45 0.13 11.86
CA ALA A 53 7.57 1.03 12.06
C ALA A 53 7.39 1.82 13.34
N VAL A 54 8.48 1.99 14.10
CA VAL A 54 8.55 2.84 15.28
C VAL A 54 9.67 3.85 15.07
N LEU A 55 9.35 5.12 15.23
CA LEU A 55 10.25 6.25 15.09
C LEU A 55 10.34 6.96 16.43
N GLY A 56 11.53 7.41 16.81
CA GLY A 56 11.75 8.20 18.02
C GLY A 56 12.75 9.32 17.81
N GLY A 57 12.66 10.35 18.66
CA GLY A 57 13.51 11.53 18.58
C GLY A 57 13.19 12.37 17.34
N ASN A 58 14.22 12.75 16.57
CA ASN A 58 14.05 13.41 15.28
C ASN A 58 14.24 12.41 14.13
N ALA A 59 13.13 11.83 13.67
CA ALA A 59 13.15 10.75 12.70
C ALA A 59 11.96 10.80 11.74
N TRP A 60 12.16 10.33 10.51
CA TRP A 60 11.09 10.16 9.53
C TRP A 60 11.31 8.98 8.59
N LEU A 61 10.20 8.43 8.11
CA LEU A 61 10.13 7.40 7.07
C LEU A 61 9.47 7.97 5.83
N GLU A 62 10.06 7.76 4.67
CA GLU A 62 9.59 8.29 3.39
C GLU A 62 9.54 7.20 2.30
N GLY A 63 8.48 7.20 1.49
CA GLY A 63 8.45 6.43 0.25
C GLY A 63 7.45 6.96 -0.77
N SER A 64 7.72 6.68 -2.04
CA SER A 64 6.78 6.94 -3.14
C SER A 64 5.82 5.75 -3.26
N LEU A 65 4.55 5.99 -2.97
CA LEU A 65 3.52 4.96 -2.92
C LEU A 65 2.37 5.28 -3.90
N GLY A 66 1.75 4.24 -4.43
CA GLY A 66 0.58 4.34 -5.29
C GLY A 66 -0.71 4.02 -4.53
N GLU A 67 -1.73 4.86 -4.71
CA GLU A 67 -3.12 4.64 -4.28
C GLU A 67 -3.30 4.23 -2.80
N VAL A 68 -2.58 4.91 -1.89
CA VAL A 68 -2.71 4.75 -0.44
C VAL A 68 -4.11 5.18 0.03
N ARG A 69 -4.83 4.30 0.72
CA ARG A 69 -6.15 4.58 1.29
C ARG A 69 -6.11 5.02 2.73
N SER A 70 -5.31 4.33 3.53
CA SER A 70 -5.26 4.55 4.97
C SER A 70 -4.00 3.99 5.57
N PHE A 71 -3.71 4.42 6.79
CA PHE A 71 -2.72 3.81 7.64
C PHE A 71 -3.16 3.96 9.10
N GLU A 72 -2.63 3.10 9.96
CA GLU A 72 -2.80 3.22 11.39
C GLU A 72 -1.55 3.83 12.00
N TRP A 73 -1.75 4.69 13.00
CA TRP A 73 -0.66 5.38 13.68
C TRP A 73 -0.95 5.48 15.18
N LYS A 74 0.12 5.63 15.97
CA LYS A 74 0.04 5.92 17.40
C LYS A 74 1.17 6.86 17.80
N PHE A 75 0.84 7.87 18.58
CA PHE A 75 1.80 8.75 19.21
C PHE A 75 1.84 8.48 20.72
N ASP A 76 3.03 8.23 21.26
CA ASP A 76 3.27 8.17 22.70
C ASP A 76 4.18 9.36 23.06
N ALA A 77 3.69 10.25 23.92
CA ALA A 77 4.38 11.48 24.25
C ALA A 77 5.70 11.21 24.96
N ASN A 78 5.73 10.33 25.96
CA ASN A 78 6.91 10.07 26.81
C ASN A 78 7.58 11.33 27.42
N ASP A 79 6.92 12.48 27.30
CA ASP A 79 7.44 13.80 27.64
C ASP A 79 6.29 14.70 28.12
N TYR A 80 6.58 15.95 28.48
CA TYR A 80 5.69 16.86 29.15
C TYR A 80 5.88 18.32 28.70
N LEU A 81 4.81 19.10 28.76
CA LEU A 81 4.91 20.54 28.49
C LEU A 81 5.91 21.21 29.45
N PRO A 82 6.78 22.12 28.96
CA PRO A 82 6.68 22.83 27.68
C PRO A 82 7.35 22.13 26.46
N HIS A 83 7.84 20.91 26.60
CA HIS A 83 8.43 20.12 25.51
C HIS A 83 7.30 19.53 24.65
N ASP A 84 6.83 20.31 23.67
CA ASP A 84 5.70 19.95 22.82
C ASP A 84 6.14 19.19 21.57
N ASP A 85 6.71 18.01 21.79
CA ASP A 85 7.04 17.05 20.73
C ASP A 85 5.81 16.69 19.91
N PHE A 86 6.01 16.39 18.63
CA PHE A 86 4.89 16.08 17.75
C PHE A 86 5.20 15.09 16.64
N ALA A 87 4.15 14.37 16.25
CA ALA A 87 4.11 13.50 15.08
C ALA A 87 3.34 14.16 13.93
N TYR A 88 3.80 13.92 12.71
CA TYR A 88 3.27 14.54 11.52
C TYR A 88 3.28 13.62 10.30
N LEU A 89 2.50 14.02 9.29
CA LEU A 89 2.47 13.46 7.95
C LEU A 89 2.79 14.55 6.92
N LEU A 90 3.71 14.29 5.99
CA LEU A 90 3.93 15.11 4.80
C LEU A 90 3.48 14.38 3.53
N LEU A 91 2.79 15.13 2.67
CA LEU A 91 2.40 14.70 1.33
C LEU A 91 3.19 15.50 0.30
N ASN A 92 3.98 14.83 -0.54
CA ASN A 92 4.83 15.44 -1.58
C ASN A 92 5.72 16.58 -1.06
N GLY A 93 6.15 16.49 0.20
CA GLY A 93 7.02 17.49 0.83
C GLY A 93 6.40 18.88 1.04
N ARG A 94 5.08 19.04 0.92
CA ARG A 94 4.42 20.37 0.89
C ARG A 94 3.54 20.67 2.09
N GLU A 95 2.69 19.73 2.49
CA GLU A 95 1.68 19.96 3.52
C GLU A 95 2.01 19.12 4.76
N ILE A 96 2.16 19.80 5.91
CA ILE A 96 2.34 19.15 7.20
C ILE A 96 0.96 18.96 7.82
N THR A 97 0.51 17.71 7.90
CA THR A 97 -0.63 17.34 8.74
C THR A 97 -0.11 16.94 10.12
N LEU A 98 -0.49 17.69 11.16
CA LEU A 98 -0.22 17.30 12.54
C LEU A 98 -1.08 16.08 12.89
N LEU A 99 -0.44 14.99 13.34
CA LEU A 99 -1.14 13.80 13.82
C LEU A 99 -1.46 13.95 15.30
N ALA A 100 -0.44 14.22 16.12
CA ALA A 100 -0.56 14.49 17.55
C ALA A 100 0.67 15.24 18.05
N SER A 101 0.54 15.85 19.23
CA SER A 101 1.63 16.42 20.02
C SER A 101 1.43 16.17 21.51
N VAL A 102 2.45 16.38 22.34
CA VAL A 102 2.37 16.31 23.81
C VAL A 102 1.24 17.19 24.33
N GLY A 103 1.10 18.41 23.80
CA GLY A 103 0.02 19.32 24.15
C GLY A 103 -1.39 18.79 23.84
N THR A 104 -1.52 17.91 22.84
CA THR A 104 -2.82 17.30 22.48
C THR A 104 -3.14 16.02 23.25
N VAL A 105 -2.13 15.19 23.57
CA VAL A 105 -2.34 13.90 24.27
C VAL A 105 -2.11 14.00 25.78
N GLY A 106 -1.55 15.12 26.25
CA GLY A 106 -1.18 15.35 27.65
C GLY A 106 0.22 14.84 27.98
N ASN A 107 0.75 15.30 29.12
CA ASN A 107 2.06 14.88 29.65
C ASN A 107 2.10 13.36 29.83
N PHE A 108 3.11 12.71 29.25
CA PHE A 108 3.29 11.25 29.22
C PHE A 108 2.06 10.51 28.68
N GLY A 109 1.22 11.21 27.90
CA GLY A 109 0.00 10.68 27.32
C GLY A 109 0.26 9.83 26.08
N SER A 110 -0.82 9.26 25.55
CA SER A 110 -0.82 8.50 24.31
C SER A 110 -2.09 8.80 23.53
N SER A 111 -1.98 8.88 22.21
CA SER A 111 -3.15 8.98 21.34
C SER A 111 -3.95 7.67 21.29
N GLY A 112 -3.36 6.55 21.73
CA GLY A 112 -3.80 5.23 21.32
C GLY A 112 -3.63 5.02 19.82
N TRP A 113 -4.03 3.85 19.31
CA TRP A 113 -4.05 3.61 17.87
C TRP A 113 -5.18 4.40 17.21
N GLN A 114 -4.81 5.15 16.18
CA GLN A 114 -5.68 5.99 15.35
C GLN A 114 -5.58 5.54 13.89
N THR A 115 -6.59 5.87 13.10
CA THR A 115 -6.61 5.60 11.66
C THR A 115 -6.66 6.91 10.90
N TYR A 116 -5.69 7.12 10.01
CA TYR A 116 -5.77 8.17 9.00
C TYR A 116 -6.34 7.56 7.71
N ALA A 117 -7.41 8.14 7.17
CA ALA A 117 -8.03 7.69 5.93
C ALA A 117 -8.10 8.85 4.94
N PHE A 118 -7.56 8.63 3.74
CA PHE A 118 -7.68 9.58 2.66
C PHE A 118 -9.11 9.56 2.10
N ARG A 119 -9.67 10.74 1.84
CA ARG A 119 -11.01 10.85 1.20
C ARG A 119 -11.02 10.20 -0.18
N ASN A 120 -9.94 10.37 -0.94
CA ASN A 120 -9.65 9.69 -2.19
C ASN A 120 -8.25 9.06 -2.08
N PRO A 121 -7.99 7.88 -2.66
CA PRO A 121 -6.66 7.28 -2.60
C PRO A 121 -5.56 8.26 -3.01
N PHE A 122 -4.48 8.30 -2.23
CA PHE A 122 -3.35 9.19 -2.44
C PHE A 122 -2.22 8.47 -3.18
N SER A 123 -1.68 9.11 -4.22
CA SER A 123 -0.48 8.65 -4.91
C SER A 123 0.59 9.74 -4.86
N GLY A 124 1.81 9.37 -4.49
CA GLY A 124 2.92 10.30 -4.37
C GLY A 124 3.86 9.93 -3.22
N THR A 125 4.70 10.88 -2.83
CA THR A 125 5.62 10.71 -1.71
C THR A 125 4.87 10.91 -0.40
N LEU A 126 4.88 9.88 0.43
CA LEU A 126 4.35 9.86 1.78
C LEU A 126 5.52 9.91 2.75
N GLN A 127 5.48 10.82 3.73
CA GLN A 127 6.47 10.90 4.79
C GLN A 127 5.79 10.94 6.16
N PHE A 128 6.13 9.98 7.02
CA PHE A 128 5.74 9.98 8.43
C PHE A 128 6.92 10.47 9.26
N GLY A 129 6.70 11.35 10.23
CA GLY A 129 7.80 11.82 11.07
C GLY A 129 7.39 12.17 12.48
N VAL A 130 8.38 12.10 13.36
CA VAL A 130 8.32 12.58 14.74
C VAL A 130 9.44 13.59 14.95
N ARG A 131 9.15 14.62 15.72
CA ARG A 131 10.10 15.66 16.06
C ARG A 131 10.16 15.82 17.58
N ASN A 132 11.38 15.73 18.11
CA ASN A 132 11.69 16.08 19.49
C ASN A 132 12.04 17.58 19.56
N GLY A 133 11.31 18.32 20.37
CA GLY A 133 11.40 19.76 20.56
C GLY A 133 12.07 20.12 21.88
N MET A 134 13.08 20.99 21.79
CA MET A 134 13.79 21.64 22.91
C MET A 134 14.81 20.82 23.68
N ASP A 135 14.68 19.51 23.85
CA ASP A 135 15.74 18.68 24.45
C ASP A 135 15.93 17.33 23.74
N ASP A 136 16.85 16.51 24.25
CA ASP A 136 17.18 15.18 23.74
C ASP A 136 16.83 14.06 24.76
N GLU A 137 16.12 14.38 25.85
CA GLU A 137 15.75 13.41 26.89
C GLU A 137 14.30 12.93 26.67
N GLY A 138 14.02 11.66 26.95
CA GLY A 138 12.63 11.13 26.89
C GLY A 138 11.92 11.27 25.52
N PRO A 139 12.53 10.88 24.39
CA PRO A 139 11.96 11.16 23.07
C PRO A 139 10.54 10.58 22.89
N SER A 140 9.64 11.40 22.35
CA SER A 140 8.34 10.94 21.85
C SER A 140 8.48 9.89 20.77
N LEU A 141 7.45 9.04 20.66
CA LEU A 141 7.43 7.92 19.70
C LEU A 141 6.26 8.04 18.73
N LEU A 142 6.53 7.77 17.45
CA LEU A 142 5.51 7.54 16.43
C LEU A 142 5.58 6.09 15.96
N SER A 143 4.48 5.35 16.11
CA SER A 143 4.32 4.02 15.54
C SER A 143 3.39 4.08 14.33
N ILE A 144 3.75 3.40 13.23
CA ILE A 144 2.96 3.29 11.99
C ILE A 144 2.76 1.81 11.64
N ARG A 145 1.56 1.43 11.23
CA ARG A 145 1.25 0.08 10.70
C ARG A 145 0.11 0.11 9.70
N ASN A 146 -0.13 -1.04 9.06
CA ASN A 146 -1.30 -1.26 8.20
C ASN A 146 -1.49 -0.19 7.11
N VAL A 147 -0.39 0.23 6.46
CA VAL A 147 -0.46 1.16 5.32
C VAL A 147 -1.10 0.43 4.15
N SER A 148 -2.36 0.76 3.89
CA SER A 148 -3.20 0.13 2.89
C SER A 148 -3.10 0.86 1.56
N VAL A 149 -2.79 0.12 0.50
CA VAL A 149 -2.75 0.58 -0.89
C VAL A 149 -3.75 -0.19 -1.74
N VAL A 150 -4.26 0.43 -2.79
CA VAL A 150 -5.01 -0.27 -3.82
C VAL A 150 -4.00 -0.98 -4.73
N PRO A 151 -4.05 -2.32 -4.84
CA PRO A 151 -3.23 -3.00 -5.84
C PRO A 151 -3.71 -2.56 -7.22
N GLU A 152 -2.76 -2.41 -8.13
CA GLU A 152 -3.06 -2.00 -9.49
C GLU A 152 -4.21 -2.83 -10.08
N PRO A 153 -5.15 -2.20 -10.80
CA PRO A 153 -6.30 -2.90 -11.32
C PRO A 153 -5.89 -4.12 -12.12
N SER A 154 -6.64 -5.21 -11.96
CA SER A 154 -6.54 -6.43 -12.76
C SER A 154 -6.58 -6.20 -14.28
N SER A 155 -6.91 -4.98 -14.73
CA SER A 155 -6.71 -4.48 -16.09
C SER A 155 -5.34 -4.80 -16.68
N TYR A 156 -4.23 -4.69 -15.94
CA TYR A 156 -2.92 -5.09 -16.48
C TYR A 156 -2.80 -6.60 -16.63
N ALA A 157 -3.29 -7.36 -15.66
CA ALA A 157 -3.34 -8.82 -15.74
C ALA A 157 -4.21 -9.28 -16.93
N LEU A 158 -5.35 -8.63 -17.16
CA LEU A 158 -6.24 -8.87 -18.30
C LEU A 158 -5.62 -8.43 -19.62
N LEU A 159 -4.93 -7.29 -19.66
CA LEU A 159 -4.22 -6.82 -20.85
C LEU A 159 -3.14 -7.82 -21.24
N MET A 160 -2.33 -8.26 -20.27
CA MET A 160 -1.28 -9.24 -20.51
C MET A 160 -1.87 -10.60 -20.89
N ALA A 161 -2.91 -11.07 -20.20
CA ALA A 161 -3.61 -12.29 -20.56
C ALA A 161 -4.20 -12.21 -22.00
N GLY A 162 -4.77 -11.07 -22.38
CA GLY A 162 -5.29 -10.81 -23.72
C GLY A 162 -4.18 -10.84 -24.78
N LEU A 163 -3.05 -10.20 -24.52
CA LEU A 163 -1.89 -10.20 -25.42
C LEU A 163 -1.32 -11.61 -25.60
N VAL A 164 -1.20 -12.39 -24.53
CA VAL A 164 -0.78 -13.79 -24.59
C VAL A 164 -1.76 -14.62 -25.42
N LEU A 165 -3.07 -14.43 -25.23
CA LEU A 165 -4.10 -15.15 -25.98
C LEU A 165 -4.05 -14.82 -27.48
N VAL A 166 -3.89 -13.56 -27.87
CA VAL A 166 -3.71 -13.13 -29.27
C VAL A 166 -2.45 -13.75 -29.87
N ALA A 167 -1.34 -13.77 -29.13
CA ALA A 167 -0.10 -14.39 -29.57
C ALA A 167 -0.26 -15.90 -29.79
N CYS A 168 -0.98 -16.61 -28.92
CA CYS A 168 -1.30 -18.02 -29.08
C CYS A 168 -2.19 -18.28 -30.31
N LEU A 169 -3.19 -17.42 -30.56
CA LEU A 169 -4.09 -17.56 -31.71
C LEU A 169 -3.38 -17.35 -33.06
N ARG A 170 -2.38 -16.45 -33.10
CA ARG A 170 -1.61 -16.14 -34.33
C ARG A 170 -0.65 -17.26 -34.75
N ARG A 171 -0.31 -18.20 -33.86
CA ARG A 171 0.61 -19.32 -34.14
C ARG A 171 -0.06 -20.57 -34.74
N ARG A 172 -1.34 -20.52 -35.13
CA ARG A 172 -2.00 -21.67 -35.78
C ARG A 172 -1.40 -21.89 -37.19
N PRO A 173 -0.79 -23.06 -37.49
CA PRO A 173 -0.26 -23.34 -38.82
C PRO A 173 -1.40 -23.42 -39.85
N PRO A 174 -1.14 -23.06 -41.12
CA PRO A 174 -2.14 -23.19 -42.19
C PRO A 174 -2.58 -24.65 -42.30
N ARG A 175 -3.90 -24.86 -42.35
CA ARG A 175 -4.46 -26.19 -42.64
C ARG A 175 -4.11 -26.55 -44.08
N ALA A 176 -3.32 -27.62 -44.24
CA ALA A 176 -3.12 -28.31 -45.52
C ALA A 176 -4.39 -29.08 -45.92
#